data_AF-A0A4D4KRB6-F1
#
_entry.id   AF-A0A4D4KRB6-F1
#
_cell.length_a   1.000
_cell.length_b   1.000
_cell.length_c   1.000
_cell.angle_alpha   90.00
_cell.angle_beta   90.00
_cell.angle_gamma   90.00
#
_symmetry.space_group_name_H-M   'P 1'
#
loop_
_entity.id
_entity.type
_entity.pdbx_description
1 polymer ?
#
loop_
_entity_poly.entity_id
_entity_poly.type
_entity_poly.pdbx_seq_one_letter_code
_entity_poly.pdbx_strand_id
1 'polypeptide(L)'
;MELVGELALSSQRFRTLWARHDVRSLDGGTATVHHPVVGELRLHRDKLPIDDVILVVYYPDKDSDSDEKLRLLAALSHTESAGTAHDRPADDPRPKTP
;
A
#
# COMPACT_ATOMS: atom_id res chain seq x y z
N MET A 1 2.99 -4.78 -25.30
CA MET A 1 3.59 -6.00 -24.71
C MET A 1 5.01 -5.75 -24.16
N GLU A 2 5.35 -4.50 -23.81
CA GLU A 2 6.72 -4.14 -23.41
C GLU A 2 7.01 -4.41 -21.93
N LEU A 3 6.03 -4.12 -21.06
CA LEU A 3 6.18 -4.23 -19.60
C LEU A 3 6.57 -5.62 -19.09
N VAL A 4 5.99 -6.68 -19.66
CA VAL A 4 6.34 -8.06 -19.26
C VAL A 4 7.80 -8.37 -19.58
N GLY A 5 8.28 -7.93 -20.74
CA GLY A 5 9.68 -8.08 -21.15
C GLY A 5 10.62 -7.30 -20.24
N GLU A 6 10.27 -6.05 -19.91
CA GLU A 6 11.05 -5.21 -19.01
C GLU A 6 11.14 -5.79 -17.58
N LEU A 7 10.01 -6.21 -17.01
CA LEU A 7 9.97 -6.86 -15.69
C LEU A 7 10.72 -8.20 -15.70
N ALA A 8 10.64 -8.93 -16.81
CA ALA A 8 11.42 -10.13 -17.00
C ALA A 8 12.92 -9.82 -17.08
N LEU A 9 13.39 -8.69 -17.60
CA LEU A 9 14.84 -8.39 -17.58
C LEU A 9 15.30 -7.88 -16.21
N SER A 10 14.53 -6.99 -15.59
CA SER A 10 14.90 -6.29 -14.36
C SER A 10 14.69 -7.11 -13.07
N SER A 11 13.81 -8.12 -13.06
CA SER A 11 13.47 -8.86 -11.84
C SER A 11 13.56 -10.38 -12.02
N GLN A 12 14.58 -10.99 -11.43
CA GLN A 12 14.72 -12.45 -11.39
C GLN A 12 13.54 -13.12 -10.71
N ARG A 13 13.03 -12.53 -9.62
CA ARG A 13 11.85 -13.04 -8.91
C ARG A 13 10.62 -13.05 -9.81
N PHE A 14 10.41 -11.97 -10.57
CA PHE A 14 9.30 -11.91 -11.53
C PHE A 14 9.45 -12.99 -12.61
N ARG A 15 10.63 -13.13 -13.22
CA ARG A 15 10.89 -14.19 -14.22
C ARG A 15 10.51 -15.58 -13.71
N THR A 16 10.97 -15.92 -12.51
CA THR A 16 10.71 -17.24 -11.92
C THR A 16 9.22 -17.48 -11.68
N LEU A 17 8.49 -16.47 -11.20
CA LEU A 17 7.04 -16.59 -10.99
C LEU A 17 6.27 -16.63 -12.31
N TRP A 18 6.63 -15.78 -13.27
CA TRP A 18 5.98 -15.71 -14.58
C TRP A 18 6.15 -17.01 -15.38
N ALA A 19 7.36 -17.60 -15.35
CA ALA A 19 7.64 -18.88 -16.03
C ALA A 19 6.77 -20.04 -15.53
N ARG A 20 6.27 -19.98 -14.30
CA ARG A 20 5.38 -21.02 -13.75
C ARG A 20 3.97 -20.99 -14.32
N HIS A 21 3.56 -19.88 -14.94
CA HIS A 21 2.20 -19.70 -15.48
C HIS A 21 1.08 -19.97 -14.47
N ASP A 22 1.36 -19.78 -13.17
CA ASP A 22 0.42 -19.95 -12.06
C ASP A 22 -0.56 -18.76 -11.97
N VAL A 23 -1.16 -18.36 -13.09
CA VAL A 23 -2.11 -17.27 -13.19
C VAL A 23 -3.46 -17.77 -12.67
N ARG A 24 -3.91 -17.19 -11.55
CA ARG A 24 -5.23 -17.46 -10.97
C ARG A 24 -6.15 -16.28 -11.23
N SER A 25 -7.45 -16.57 -11.26
CA SER A 25 -8.48 -15.56 -11.31
C SER A 25 -8.30 -14.53 -10.20
N LEU A 26 -8.70 -13.29 -10.51
CA LEU A 26 -8.47 -12.14 -9.66
C LEU A 26 -9.49 -12.11 -8.51
N ASP A 27 -9.43 -13.11 -7.63
CA ASP A 27 -10.47 -13.34 -6.64
C ASP A 27 -10.18 -12.54 -5.36
N GLY A 28 -11.24 -12.25 -4.61
CA GLY A 28 -11.13 -11.86 -3.21
C GLY A 28 -10.57 -13.01 -2.35
N GLY A 29 -10.14 -12.71 -1.13
CA GLY A 29 -9.63 -13.73 -0.21
C GLY A 29 -8.83 -13.14 0.94
N THR A 30 -8.25 -13.99 1.78
CA THR A 30 -7.42 -13.52 2.90
C THR A 30 -5.96 -13.34 2.48
N ALA A 31 -5.36 -12.24 2.90
CA ALA A 31 -3.94 -11.92 2.74
C ALA A 31 -3.27 -11.80 4.11
N THR A 32 -2.12 -12.45 4.25
CA THR A 32 -1.22 -12.23 5.39
C THR A 32 -0.17 -11.21 5.00
N VAL A 33 -0.08 -10.13 5.76
CA VAL A 33 0.91 -9.06 5.58
C VAL A 33 1.82 -9.05 6.80
N HIS A 34 3.13 -9.11 6.58
CA HIS A 34 4.13 -8.95 7.63
C HIS A 34 4.57 -7.48 7.66
N HIS A 35 3.93 -6.66 8.48
CA HIS A 35 4.24 -5.24 8.61
C HIS A 35 5.43 -5.03 9.56
N PRO A 36 6.42 -4.18 9.22
CA PRO A 36 7.65 -4.03 10.01
C PRO A 36 7.42 -3.50 11.43
N VAL A 37 6.34 -2.72 11.64
CA VAL A 37 6.05 -2.08 12.94
C VAL A 37 5.06 -2.86 13.79
N VAL A 38 3.99 -3.38 13.19
CA VAL A 38 2.88 -4.03 13.93
C VAL A 38 2.88 -5.56 13.77
N GLY A 39 3.86 -6.10 13.06
CA GLY A 39 4.01 -7.53 12.83
C GLY A 39 2.99 -8.08 11.84
N GLU A 40 2.56 -9.32 12.07
CA GLU A 40 1.60 -10.00 11.21
C GLU A 40 0.19 -9.39 11.30
N LEU A 41 -0.40 -9.17 10.12
CA LEU A 41 -1.78 -8.75 9.89
C LEU A 41 -2.47 -9.77 8.97
N ARG A 42 -3.61 -10.29 9.41
CA ARG A 42 -4.46 -11.17 8.62
C ARG A 42 -5.69 -10.38 8.16
N LEU A 43 -5.73 -10.06 6.87
CA LEU A 43 -6.71 -9.15 6.29
C LEU A 43 -7.53 -9.88 5.22
N HIS A 44 -8.85 -9.72 5.27
CA HIS A 44 -9.68 -9.97 4.11
C HIS A 44 -9.34 -8.97 3.02
N ARG A 45 -9.48 -9.40 1.76
CA ARG A 45 -9.25 -8.60 0.57
C ARG A 45 -10.42 -8.78 -0.37
N ASP A 46 -11.17 -7.71 -0.56
CA ASP A 46 -12.22 -7.65 -1.57
C ASP A 46 -11.75 -6.85 -2.77
N LYS A 47 -12.22 -7.24 -3.95
CA LYS A 47 -11.93 -6.56 -5.21
C LYS A 47 -13.23 -6.21 -5.88
N LEU A 48 -13.45 -4.92 -6.07
CA LEU A 48 -14.67 -4.37 -6.62
C LEU A 48 -14.31 -3.65 -7.93
N PRO A 49 -14.61 -4.25 -9.09
CA PRO A 49 -14.43 -3.56 -10.37
C PRO A 49 -15.43 -2.41 -10.48
N ILE A 50 -14.94 -1.22 -10.79
CA ILE A 50 -15.71 0.02 -10.97
C ILE A 50 -15.22 0.64 -12.28
N ASP A 51 -16.00 0.50 -13.36
CA ASP A 51 -15.61 0.90 -14.71
C ASP A 51 -14.21 0.38 -15.09
N ASP A 52 -13.26 1.30 -15.34
CA ASP A 52 -11.89 1.00 -15.76
C ASP A 52 -10.92 0.78 -14.58
N VAL A 53 -11.40 0.84 -13.33
CA VAL A 53 -10.57 0.64 -12.13
C VAL A 53 -11.06 -0.53 -11.30
N ILE A 54 -10.18 -1.06 -10.44
CA ILE A 54 -10.54 -2.07 -9.45
C ILE A 54 -10.21 -1.48 -8.08
N LEU A 55 -11.23 -1.27 -7.25
CA LEU A 55 -11.06 -0.94 -5.84
C LEU A 55 -10.70 -2.21 -5.08
N VAL A 56 -9.56 -2.20 -4.40
CA VAL A 56 -9.12 -3.30 -3.55
C VAL A 56 -9.18 -2.86 -2.09
N VAL A 57 -10.04 -3.49 -1.31
CA VAL A 57 -10.24 -3.16 0.11
C VAL A 57 -9.62 -4.24 0.97
N TYR A 58 -8.76 -3.84 1.91
CA TYR A 58 -8.19 -4.74 2.91
C TYR A 58 -8.79 -4.41 4.28
N TYR A 59 -9.34 -5.42 4.96
CA TYR A 59 -9.98 -5.21 6.26
C TYR A 59 -9.80 -6.43 7.18
N PRO A 60 -9.63 -6.22 8.49
CA PRO A 60 -9.55 -7.30 9.46
C PRO A 60 -10.93 -7.79 9.89
N ASP A 61 -10.99 -8.96 10.52
CA ASP A 61 -12.16 -9.34 11.31
C ASP A 61 -12.37 -8.32 12.43
N LYS A 62 -13.62 -7.92 12.68
CA LYS A 62 -13.95 -7.00 13.77
C LYS A 62 -13.45 -7.54 15.11
N ASP A 63 -12.88 -6.67 15.95
CA ASP A 63 -12.37 -6.97 17.29
C ASP A 63 -11.25 -8.02 17.32
N SER A 64 -10.62 -8.29 16.16
CA SER A 64 -9.45 -9.17 16.08
C SER A 64 -8.15 -8.44 16.43
N ASP A 65 -7.09 -9.20 16.70
CA ASP A 65 -5.73 -8.66 16.88
C ASP A 65 -5.28 -7.84 15.65
N SER A 66 -5.64 -8.25 14.43
CA SER A 66 -5.35 -7.49 13.22
C SER A 66 -6.13 -6.16 13.16
N ASP A 67 -7.34 -6.10 13.73
CA ASP A 67 -8.14 -4.88 13.86
C ASP A 67 -7.52 -3.88 14.83
N GLU A 68 -7.06 -4.35 15.98
CA GLU A 68 -6.31 -3.52 16.93
C GLU A 68 -4.99 -2.99 16.34
N LYS A 69 -4.20 -3.86 15.70
CA LYS A 69 -2.95 -3.47 15.04
C LYS A 69 -3.15 -2.50 13.89
N LEU A 70 -4.23 -2.64 13.10
CA LEU A 70 -4.53 -1.71 12.02
C LEU A 70 -4.91 -0.33 12.57
N ARG A 71 -5.68 -0.27 13.67
CA ARG A 71 -5.96 0.98 14.38
C ARG A 71 -4.70 1.64 14.94
N LEU A 72 -3.80 0.85 15.54
CA LEU A 72 -2.51 1.34 16.03
C LEU A 72 -1.67 1.93 14.88
N LEU A 73 -1.58 1.22 13.76
CA LEU A 73 -0.88 1.69 12.57
C LEU A 73 -1.46 3.02 12.06
N ALA A 74 -2.80 3.14 12.01
CA ALA A 74 -3.45 4.39 11.64
C ALA A 74 -3.03 5.54 12.57
N ALA A 75 -3.07 5.35 13.90
CA ALA A 75 -2.67 6.39 14.86
C ALA A 75 -1.20 6.83 14.71
N LEU A 76 -0.30 5.89 14.43
CA LEU A 76 1.12 6.19 14.19
C LEU A 76 1.33 7.04 12.92
N SER A 77 0.67 6.69 11.82
CA SER A 77 0.78 7.44 10.56
C SER A 77 0.26 8.89 10.67
N HIS A 78 -0.72 9.14 11.53
CA HIS A 78 -1.22 10.50 11.79
C HIS A 78 -0.20 11.34 12.58
N THR A 79 0.61 10.70 13.42
CA THR A 79 1.65 11.39 14.20
C THR A 79 2.83 11.81 13.29
N GLU A 80 3.21 10.97 12.32
CA GLU A 80 4.24 11.30 11.33
C GLU A 80 3.82 12.47 10.42
N SER A 81 2.57 12.47 9.95
CA SER A 81 2.03 13.52 9.09
C SER A 81 1.98 14.90 9.79
N ALA A 82 1.72 14.92 11.10
CA ALA A 82 1.72 16.14 11.90
C ALA A 82 3.14 16.72 12.11
N GLY A 83 4.18 15.89 12.13
CA GLY A 83 5.58 16.31 12.25
C GLY A 83 6.12 16.99 10.99
N THR A 84 5.66 16.58 9.80
CA THR A 84 6.09 17.18 8.52
C THR A 84 5.48 18.54 8.21
N ALA A 85 4.44 18.97 8.92
CA ALA A 85 3.82 20.28 8.71
C ALA A 85 4.52 21.44 9.47
N HIS A 86 5.44 21.14 10.41
CA HIS A 86 6.05 22.14 11.28
C HIS A 86 7.46 22.61 10.86
N ASP A 87 8.02 22.10 9.75
CA ASP A 87 9.38 22.43 9.29
C ASP A 87 9.42 23.12 7.93
N ARG A 88 8.41 23.94 7.61
CA ARG A 88 8.54 24.93 6.53
C ARG A 88 8.96 26.25 7.17
N PRO A 89 10.25 26.66 7.12
CA PRO A 89 10.62 28.01 7.48
C PRO A 89 9.84 28.96 6.56
N ALA A 90 9.21 29.97 7.18
CA ALA A 90 8.53 31.03 6.47
C ALA A 90 9.53 31.67 5.49
N ASP A 91 9.27 31.50 4.19
CA ASP A 91 10.02 32.14 3.12
C ASP A 91 9.85 33.67 3.27
N ASP A 92 10.99 34.34 3.36
CA ASP A 92 11.18 35.77 3.56
C ASP A 92 10.44 36.57 2.47
N PRO A 93 9.62 37.59 2.80
CA PRO A 93 8.90 38.35 1.78
C PRO A 93 9.88 39.22 0.99
N ARG A 94 10.28 38.74 -0.20
CA ARG A 94 11.04 39.54 -1.17
C ARG A 94 10.33 40.86 -1.50
N PRO A 95 11.07 41.98 -1.60
CA PRO A 95 10.48 43.30 -1.81
C PRO A 95 9.93 43.44 -3.24
N LYS A 96 8.74 44.05 -3.35
CA LYS A 96 8.19 44.48 -4.64
C LYS A 96 8.78 45.83 -5.01
N THR A 97 9.27 45.96 -6.24
CA THR A 97 9.55 47.27 -6.86
C THR A 97 9.63 47.10 -8.38
N PRO A 98 9.36 48.17 -9.15
CA PRO A 98 8.06 48.62 -9.60
C PRO A 98 7.72 48.21 -11.04
#